data_AF-A0A535G0H9-F1
#
_entry.id   AF-A0A535G0H9-F1
#
_cell.length_a   1.000
_cell.length_b   1.000
_cell.length_c   1.000
_cell.angle_alpha   90.00
_cell.angle_beta   90.00
_cell.angle_gamma   90.00
#
_symmetry.space_group_name_H-M   'P 1'
#
loop_
_entity.id
_entity.type
_entity.pdbx_description
1 polymer ?
#
loop_
_entity_poly.entity_id
_entity_poly.type
_entity_poly.pdbx_seq_one_letter_code
_entity_poly.pdbx_strand_id
1 'polypeptide(L)'
;SHDWGGDFFNTPYYYAMLLLAALGLFVSWWIRRSKFGLGLLAIRDDEDKALAVGVPTRAFKLTAFVISAALVGMIGGVYAYYVTYIYPQFVFDPLIGISMVLMAFLGGLGTLSGPVIGAVLLEPAQLEFAYRLGASRLYLVFYSAVFLLVILLLPRGIVPSVAELLRRRRTRTVVS
;
A
#
# COMPACT_ATOMS: atom_id res chain seq x y z
N SER A 1 35.48 12.39 -12.33
CA SER A 1 35.66 11.27 -11.40
C SER A 1 34.36 10.48 -11.40
N HIS A 2 34.35 9.28 -11.99
CA HIS A 2 33.20 8.38 -11.89
C HIS A 2 33.38 7.64 -10.57
N ASP A 3 32.53 7.97 -9.60
CA ASP A 3 32.62 7.43 -8.25
C ASP A 3 32.05 6.02 -8.28
N TRP A 4 32.87 5.00 -8.59
CA TRP A 4 32.55 3.55 -8.57
C TRP A 4 32.18 3.06 -7.15
N GLY A 5 31.33 3.79 -6.43
CA GLY A 5 30.70 3.39 -5.19
C GLY A 5 29.57 2.42 -5.47
N GLY A 6 29.27 1.56 -4.50
CA GLY A 6 28.18 0.57 -4.57
C GLY A 6 26.79 1.16 -4.88
N ASP A 7 26.66 2.48 -4.87
CA ASP A 7 25.45 3.23 -5.22
C ASP A 7 25.06 3.07 -6.68
N PHE A 8 25.99 2.85 -7.62
CA PHE A 8 25.65 2.69 -9.04
C PHE A 8 24.75 1.49 -9.32
N PHE A 9 24.86 0.42 -8.54
CA PHE A 9 23.98 -0.73 -8.70
C PHE A 9 22.58 -0.42 -8.18
N ASN A 10 22.46 0.24 -7.03
CA ASN A 10 21.17 0.50 -6.37
C ASN A 10 20.37 1.66 -6.98
N THR A 11 21.07 2.68 -7.49
CA THR A 11 20.47 3.91 -8.05
C THR A 11 19.43 3.63 -9.16
N PRO A 12 19.69 2.81 -10.20
CA PRO A 12 18.69 2.52 -11.22
C PRO A 12 17.46 1.78 -10.68
N TYR A 13 17.63 0.84 -9.74
CA TYR A 13 16.48 0.15 -9.12
C TYR A 13 15.64 1.08 -8.27
N TYR A 14 16.28 1.99 -7.52
CA TYR A 14 15.58 3.00 -6.75
C TYR A 14 14.70 3.86 -7.66
N TYR A 15 15.23 4.38 -8.76
CA TYR A 15 14.44 5.17 -9.71
C TYR A 15 13.36 4.34 -10.42
N ALA A 16 13.62 3.07 -10.75
CA ALA A 16 12.62 2.18 -11.33
C ALA A 16 11.45 1.93 -10.37
N MET A 17 11.74 1.61 -9.09
CA MET A 17 10.73 1.43 -8.05
C MET A 17 9.97 2.72 -7.75
N LEU A 18 10.67 3.86 -7.72
CA LEU A 18 10.06 5.18 -7.55
C LEU A 18 9.09 5.48 -8.70
N LEU A 19 9.48 5.18 -9.94
CA LEU A 19 8.63 5.35 -11.12
C LEU A 19 7.41 4.43 -11.05
N LEU A 20 7.57 3.17 -10.65
CA LEU A 20 6.45 2.24 -10.47
C LEU A 20 5.52 2.67 -9.33
N ALA A 21 6.06 3.19 -8.22
CA ALA A 21 5.26 3.75 -7.14
C ALA A 21 4.46 4.98 -7.62
N ALA A 22 5.11 5.90 -8.34
CA ALA A 22 4.45 7.06 -8.93
C ALA A 22 3.36 6.65 -9.94
N LEU A 23 3.64 5.64 -10.79
CA LEU A 23 2.68 5.07 -11.72
C LEU A 23 1.49 4.45 -10.99
N GLY A 24 1.72 3.66 -9.94
CA GLY A 24 0.66 3.06 -9.13
C GLY A 24 -0.23 4.11 -8.46
N LEU A 25 0.36 5.19 -7.93
CA LEU A 25 -0.38 6.33 -7.37
C LEU A 25 -1.17 7.09 -8.44
N PHE A 26 -0.56 7.32 -9.61
CA PHE A 26 -1.22 7.98 -10.73
C PHE A 26 -2.42 7.17 -11.24
N VAL A 27 -2.24 5.87 -11.47
CA VAL A 27 -3.31 4.95 -11.89
C VAL A 27 -4.43 4.93 -10.85
N SER A 28 -4.09 4.81 -9.57
CA SER A 28 -5.07 4.82 -8.47
C SER A 28 -5.85 6.14 -8.41
N TRP A 29 -5.18 7.27 -8.62
CA TRP A 29 -5.80 8.59 -8.67
C TRP A 29 -6.72 8.75 -9.88
N TRP A 30 -6.26 8.29 -11.05
CA TRP A 30 -7.01 8.36 -12.30
C TRP A 30 -8.27 7.49 -12.25
N ILE A 31 -8.14 6.25 -11.75
CA ILE A 31 -9.28 5.35 -11.53
C ILE A 31 -10.30 6.01 -10.62
N ARG A 32 -9.86 6.56 -9.48
CA ARG A 32 -10.75 7.20 -8.51
C ARG A 32 -11.55 8.38 -9.09
N ARG A 33 -11.01 9.09 -10.10
CA ARG A 33 -11.70 10.21 -10.77
C ARG A 33 -12.50 9.80 -12.01
N SER A 34 -12.37 8.55 -12.45
CA SER A 34 -13.02 8.05 -13.66
C SER A 34 -14.41 7.47 -13.39
N LYS A 35 -15.22 7.34 -14.45
CA LYS A 35 -16.51 6.62 -14.41
C LYS A 35 -16.33 5.15 -13.98
N PHE A 36 -15.18 4.55 -14.29
CA PHE A 36 -14.83 3.20 -13.87
C PHE A 36 -14.71 3.09 -12.35
N GLY A 37 -14.06 4.05 -11.70
CA GLY A 37 -13.98 4.12 -10.23
C GLY A 37 -15.33 4.30 -9.55
N LEU A 38 -16.24 5.09 -10.15
CA LEU A 38 -17.61 5.23 -9.64
C LEU A 38 -18.39 3.90 -9.72
N GLY A 39 -18.24 3.15 -10.81
CA GLY A 39 -18.85 1.83 -10.91
C GLY A 39 -18.27 0.83 -9.91
N LEU A 40 -16.95 0.86 -9.67
CA LEU A 40 -16.32 0.06 -8.61
C LEU A 40 -16.83 0.44 -7.21
N LEU A 41 -17.08 1.73 -6.96
CA LEU A 41 -17.66 2.20 -5.70
C LEU A 41 -19.09 1.68 -5.51
N ALA A 42 -19.91 1.73 -6.56
CA ALA A 42 -21.28 1.19 -6.53
C ALA A 42 -21.28 -0.32 -6.24
N ILE A 43 -20.39 -1.08 -6.89
CA ILE A 43 -20.20 -2.52 -6.65
C ILE A 43 -19.78 -2.80 -5.20
N ARG A 44 -18.91 -1.95 -4.64
CA ARG A 44 -18.44 -2.08 -3.26
C ARG A 44 -19.56 -1.86 -2.24
N ASP A 45 -20.48 -0.94 -2.54
CA ASP A 45 -21.56 -0.60 -1.62
C ASP A 45 -22.69 -1.65 -1.67
N ASP A 46 -23.11 -2.07 -2.86
CA ASP A 46 -24.09 -3.16 -3.05
C ASP A 46 -24.01 -3.72 -4.49
N GLU A 47 -23.45 -4.92 -4.63
CA GLU A 47 -23.22 -5.55 -5.93
C GLU A 47 -24.52 -5.90 -6.66
N ASP A 48 -25.53 -6.38 -5.94
CA ASP A 48 -26.81 -6.78 -6.51
C ASP A 48 -27.58 -5.55 -7.02
N LYS A 49 -27.54 -4.44 -6.29
CA LYS A 49 -28.10 -3.17 -6.76
C LYS A 49 -27.33 -2.60 -7.95
N ALA A 50 -26.00 -2.69 -7.95
CA ALA A 50 -25.20 -2.23 -9.08
C ALA A 50 -25.56 -3.00 -10.36
N LEU A 51 -25.75 -4.33 -10.26
CA LEU A 51 -26.24 -5.17 -11.35
C LEU A 51 -27.65 -4.75 -11.82
N ALA A 52 -28.57 -4.48 -10.90
CA ALA A 52 -29.94 -4.08 -11.23
C ALA A 52 -30.02 -2.76 -12.01
N VAL A 53 -29.07 -1.84 -11.80
CA VAL A 53 -28.96 -0.55 -12.52
C VAL A 53 -28.13 -0.68 -13.82
N GLY A 54 -27.72 -1.90 -14.19
CA GLY A 54 -27.05 -2.20 -15.46
C GLY A 54 -25.52 -2.04 -15.43
N VAL A 55 -24.89 -1.99 -14.26
CA VAL A 55 -23.42 -1.99 -14.15
C VAL A 55 -22.90 -3.41 -14.38
N PRO A 56 -22.03 -3.66 -15.38
CA PRO A 56 -21.49 -5.00 -15.64
C PRO A 56 -20.40 -5.37 -14.62
N THR A 57 -20.82 -5.84 -13.43
CA THR A 57 -19.94 -6.04 -12.27
C THR A 57 -18.77 -6.98 -12.55
N ARG A 58 -19.02 -8.06 -13.30
CA ARG A 58 -17.98 -9.02 -13.70
C ARG A 58 -16.86 -8.38 -14.52
N ALA A 59 -17.22 -7.55 -15.51
CA ALA A 59 -16.23 -6.84 -16.33
C ALA A 59 -15.43 -5.85 -15.48
N PHE A 60 -16.11 -5.11 -14.59
CA PHE A 60 -15.45 -4.15 -13.71
C PHE A 60 -14.45 -4.80 -12.76
N LYS A 61 -14.83 -5.88 -12.11
CA LYS A 61 -13.94 -6.66 -11.23
C LYS A 61 -12.76 -7.24 -11.99
N LEU A 62 -12.99 -7.80 -13.18
CA LEU A 62 -11.93 -8.37 -14.01
C LEU A 62 -10.93 -7.30 -14.44
N THR A 63 -11.40 -6.15 -14.92
CA THR A 63 -10.53 -5.03 -15.30
C THR A 63 -9.74 -4.51 -14.11
N ALA A 64 -10.37 -4.37 -12.93
CA ALA A 64 -9.67 -3.95 -11.71
C ALA A 64 -8.59 -4.96 -11.29
N PHE A 65 -8.88 -6.25 -11.41
CA PHE A 65 -7.92 -7.33 -11.14
C PHE A 65 -6.73 -7.28 -12.11
N VAL A 66 -7.00 -7.17 -13.42
CA VAL A 66 -5.94 -7.11 -14.45
C VAL A 66 -5.03 -5.90 -14.24
N ILE A 67 -5.59 -4.71 -13.98
CA ILE A 67 -4.79 -3.50 -13.70
C ILE A 67 -3.93 -3.70 -12.47
N SER A 68 -4.49 -4.26 -11.39
CA SER A 68 -3.75 -4.51 -10.15
C SER A 68 -2.65 -5.55 -10.36
N ALA A 69 -2.94 -6.66 -11.04
CA ALA A 69 -1.99 -7.71 -11.34
C ALA A 69 -0.86 -7.23 -12.26
N ALA A 70 -1.17 -6.38 -13.24
CA ALA A 70 -0.16 -5.79 -14.12
C ALA A 70 0.83 -4.90 -13.33
N LEU A 71 0.33 -4.04 -12.44
CA LEU A 71 1.17 -3.19 -11.59
C LEU A 71 2.04 -4.03 -10.65
N VAL A 72 1.45 -5.00 -9.95
CA VAL A 72 2.17 -5.89 -9.03
C VAL A 72 3.18 -6.75 -9.78
N GLY A 73 2.84 -7.23 -10.98
CA GLY A 73 3.75 -8.00 -11.84
C GLY A 73 4.97 -7.21 -12.29
N MET A 74 4.80 -5.93 -12.65
CA MET A 74 5.92 -5.05 -12.98
C MET A 74 6.85 -4.83 -11.77
N ILE A 75 6.28 -4.60 -10.58
CA ILE A 75 7.05 -4.47 -9.34
C ILE A 75 7.81 -5.77 -9.05
N GLY A 76 7.13 -6.92 -9.15
CA GLY A 76 7.74 -8.23 -8.94
C GLY A 76 8.90 -8.52 -9.91
N GLY A 77 8.76 -8.12 -11.19
CA GLY A 77 9.81 -8.31 -12.19
C GLY A 77 11.09 -7.53 -11.87
N VAL A 78 10.95 -6.25 -11.50
CA VAL A 78 12.11 -5.43 -11.10
C VAL A 78 12.72 -5.93 -9.79
N TYR A 79 11.88 -6.34 -8.82
CA TYR A 79 12.35 -6.90 -7.55
C TYR A 79 13.09 -8.24 -7.73
N ALA A 80 12.58 -9.12 -8.58
CA ALA A 80 13.23 -10.40 -8.89
C ALA A 80 14.63 -10.20 -9.50
N TYR A 81 14.77 -9.20 -10.38
CA TYR A 81 16.08 -8.84 -10.94
C TYR A 81 17.01 -8.23 -9.88
N TYR A 82 16.49 -7.40 -8.97
CA TYR A 82 17.27 -6.80 -7.88
C TYR A 82 17.86 -7.85 -6.91
N VAL A 83 17.05 -8.81 -6.46
CA VAL A 83 17.48 -9.80 -5.45
C VAL A 83 18.49 -10.80 -6.02
N THR A 84 18.62 -10.92 -7.35
CA THR A 84 19.58 -11.76 -8.09
C THR A 84 19.41 -13.29 -7.89
N TYR A 85 19.01 -13.74 -6.70
CA TYR A 85 18.76 -15.13 -6.33
C TYR A 85 17.34 -15.30 -5.78
N ILE A 86 16.54 -16.11 -6.46
CA ILE A 86 15.15 -16.38 -6.06
C ILE A 86 15.13 -17.67 -5.23
N TYR A 87 15.03 -17.53 -3.91
CA TYR A 87 14.73 -18.65 -3.03
C TYR A 87 13.22 -18.67 -2.72
N PRO A 88 12.51 -19.79 -2.91
CA PRO A 88 11.06 -19.87 -2.71
C PRO A 88 10.61 -19.40 -1.31
N GLN A 89 11.42 -19.68 -0.29
CA GLN A 89 11.15 -19.30 1.09
C GLN A 89 11.09 -17.78 1.33
N PHE A 90 11.76 -16.97 0.52
CA PHE A 90 11.76 -15.51 0.66
C PHE A 90 10.73 -14.84 -0.25
N VAL A 91 10.46 -15.42 -1.42
CA VAL A 91 9.54 -14.83 -2.40
C VAL A 91 8.08 -15.18 -2.12
N PHE A 92 7.83 -16.35 -1.52
CA PHE A 92 6.49 -16.76 -1.07
C PHE A 92 6.30 -16.60 0.44
N ASP A 93 7.05 -15.70 1.07
CA ASP A 93 6.89 -15.41 2.49
C ASP A 93 5.54 -14.71 2.74
N PRO A 94 4.63 -15.29 3.55
CA PRO A 94 3.37 -14.65 3.91
C PRO A 94 3.56 -13.27 4.54
N LEU A 95 4.71 -12.99 5.16
CA LEU A 95 4.99 -11.71 5.78
C LEU A 95 5.00 -10.55 4.80
N ILE A 96 5.40 -10.78 3.55
CA ILE A 96 5.39 -9.75 2.51
C ILE A 96 3.94 -9.30 2.25
N GLY A 97 3.00 -10.25 2.18
CA GLY A 97 1.58 -9.94 2.04
C GLY A 97 1.03 -9.20 3.27
N ILE A 98 1.35 -9.69 4.46
CA ILE A 98 0.90 -9.08 5.72
C ILE A 98 1.45 -7.66 5.86
N SER A 99 2.72 -7.42 5.53
CA SER A 99 3.35 -6.11 5.60
C SER A 99 2.72 -5.11 4.64
N MET A 100 2.46 -5.51 3.39
CA MET A 100 1.76 -4.68 2.41
C MET A 100 0.36 -4.28 2.89
N VAL A 101 -0.39 -5.25 3.43
CA VAL A 101 -1.71 -5.03 4.00
C VAL A 101 -1.61 -4.07 5.20
N LEU A 102 -0.65 -4.28 6.11
CA LEU A 102 -0.43 -3.44 7.27
C LEU A 102 -0.09 -2.00 6.89
N MET A 103 0.76 -1.79 5.88
CA MET A 103 1.05 -0.45 5.35
C MET A 103 -0.21 0.24 4.84
N ALA A 104 -1.07 -0.47 4.11
CA ALA A 104 -2.33 0.07 3.61
C ALA A 104 -3.31 0.41 4.76
N PHE A 105 -3.44 -0.47 5.76
CA PHE A 105 -4.33 -0.26 6.92
C PHE A 105 -3.83 0.84 7.84
N LEU A 106 -2.54 0.81 8.23
CA LEU A 106 -1.93 1.82 9.09
C LEU A 106 -2.07 3.20 8.45
N GLY A 107 -1.80 3.29 7.15
CA GLY A 107 -2.01 4.49 6.36
C GLY A 107 -3.46 4.96 6.31
N GLY A 108 -4.38 4.03 6.09
CA GLY A 108 -5.83 4.26 6.01
C GLY A 108 -6.41 3.87 4.66
N LEU A 109 -7.34 2.92 4.69
CA LEU A 109 -8.04 2.39 3.52
C LEU A 109 -8.90 3.48 2.84
N GLY A 110 -8.89 3.51 1.51
CA GLY A 110 -9.70 4.44 0.71
C GLY A 110 -9.08 5.84 0.52
N THR A 111 -7.84 6.06 0.97
CA THR A 111 -7.08 7.27 0.69
C THR A 111 -5.89 6.97 -0.22
N LEU A 112 -5.55 7.91 -1.11
CA LEU A 112 -4.43 7.73 -2.03
C LEU A 112 -3.08 7.86 -1.30
N SER A 113 -3.02 8.71 -0.28
CA SER A 113 -1.83 8.97 0.53
C SER A 113 -1.65 8.01 1.70
N GLY A 114 -2.70 7.27 2.08
CA GLY A 114 -2.67 6.31 3.19
C GLY A 114 -1.53 5.31 3.04
N PRO A 115 -1.54 4.43 2.03
CA PRO A 115 -0.52 3.41 1.86
C PRO A 115 0.92 3.97 1.81
N VAL A 116 1.12 5.15 1.23
CA VAL A 116 2.43 5.83 1.19
C VAL A 116 2.90 6.20 2.59
N ILE A 117 2.04 6.84 3.39
CA ILE A 117 2.37 7.22 4.77
C ILE A 117 2.58 5.97 5.63
N GLY A 118 1.75 4.95 5.44
CA GLY A 118 1.91 3.68 6.13
C GLY A 118 3.26 3.02 5.82
N ALA A 119 3.67 2.98 4.56
CA ALA A 119 4.97 2.45 4.14
C ALA A 119 6.13 3.25 4.76
N VAL A 120 6.09 4.59 4.67
CA VAL A 120 7.14 5.47 5.21
C VAL A 120 7.28 5.34 6.73
N LEU A 121 6.23 4.97 7.46
CA LEU A 121 6.29 4.75 8.90
C LEU A 121 6.71 3.32 9.27
N LEU A 122 6.21 2.32 8.54
CA LEU A 122 6.44 0.90 8.85
C LEU A 122 7.84 0.43 8.45
N GLU A 123 8.33 0.80 7.28
CA GLU A 123 9.66 0.39 6.80
C GLU A 123 10.79 0.73 7.79
N PRO A 124 10.99 2.00 8.21
CA PRO A 124 12.06 2.33 9.13
C PRO A 124 11.85 1.69 10.51
N ALA A 125 10.61 1.57 10.97
CA ALA A 125 10.31 0.86 12.22
C ALA A 125 10.74 -0.61 12.10
N GLN A 126 10.43 -1.28 10.99
CA GLN A 126 10.80 -2.65 10.72
C GLN A 126 12.33 -2.83 10.67
N LEU A 127 13.05 -1.94 10.00
CA LEU A 127 14.52 -1.92 9.96
C LEU A 127 15.14 -1.78 11.35
N GLU A 128 14.67 -0.82 12.15
CA GLU A 128 15.13 -0.62 13.53
C GLU A 128 14.88 -1.86 14.40
N PHE A 129 13.69 -2.46 14.29
CA PHE A 129 13.37 -3.67 15.04
C PHE A 129 14.21 -4.86 14.60
N ALA A 130 14.42 -5.05 13.30
CA ALA A 130 15.28 -6.11 12.78
C ALA A 130 16.72 -5.98 13.29
N TYR A 131 17.24 -4.74 13.34
CA TYR A 131 18.57 -4.43 13.87
C TYR A 131 18.67 -4.70 15.38
N ARG A 132 17.66 -4.33 16.17
CA ARG A 132 17.66 -4.47 17.64
C ARG A 132 17.39 -5.89 18.13
N LEU A 133 16.56 -6.67 17.43
CA LEU A 133 16.10 -8.00 17.85
C LEU A 133 16.86 -9.16 17.16
N GLY A 134 17.89 -8.83 16.37
CA GLY A 134 18.89 -9.78 15.87
C GLY A 134 18.35 -10.85 14.92
N ALA A 135 17.41 -10.50 14.03
CA ALA A 135 16.83 -11.42 13.03
C ALA A 135 16.34 -12.78 13.59
N SER A 136 15.99 -12.83 14.87
CA SER A 136 15.43 -14.03 15.51
C SER A 136 13.95 -14.23 15.10
N ARG A 137 13.43 -15.46 15.15
CA ARG A 137 12.00 -15.76 14.85
C ARG A 137 11.01 -14.95 15.72
N LEU A 138 11.48 -14.32 16.80
CA LEU A 138 10.68 -13.42 17.64
C LEU A 138 10.20 -12.17 16.90
N TYR A 139 10.93 -11.72 15.87
CA TYR A 139 10.50 -10.61 15.02
C TYR A 139 9.13 -10.88 14.35
N LEU A 140 8.86 -12.14 13.95
CA LEU A 140 7.59 -12.56 13.34
C LEU A 140 6.40 -12.40 14.30
N VAL A 141 6.58 -12.82 15.55
CA VAL A 141 5.56 -12.72 16.59
C VAL A 141 5.28 -11.26 16.91
N PHE A 142 6.34 -10.44 16.99
CA PHE A 142 6.21 -9.02 17.25
C PHE A 142 5.53 -8.28 16.10
N TYR A 143 5.89 -8.58 14.84
CA TYR A 143 5.25 -8.00 13.65
C TYR A 143 3.74 -8.27 13.65
N SER A 144 3.36 -9.49 13.99
CA SER A 144 1.96 -9.91 14.13
C SER A 144 1.23 -9.20 15.30
N ALA A 145 1.93 -8.95 16.40
CA ALA A 145 1.40 -8.20 17.54
C ALA A 145 1.20 -6.71 17.20
N VAL A 146 2.16 -6.08 16.51
CA VAL A 146 2.04 -4.70 16.01
C VAL A 146 0.87 -4.59 15.04
N PHE A 147 0.71 -5.57 14.14
CA PHE A 147 -0.44 -5.65 13.24
C PHE A 147 -1.77 -5.66 14.01
N LEU A 148 -1.91 -6.55 14.99
CA LEU A 148 -3.08 -6.62 15.87
C LEU A 148 -3.34 -5.30 16.58
N LEU A 149 -2.28 -4.69 17.12
CA LEU A 149 -2.36 -3.42 17.84
C LEU A 149 -2.84 -2.28 16.94
N VAL A 150 -2.29 -2.17 15.72
CA VAL A 150 -2.67 -1.15 14.74
C VAL A 150 -4.13 -1.30 14.33
N ILE A 151 -4.59 -2.54 14.09
CA ILE A 151 -6.00 -2.79 13.74
C ILE A 151 -6.93 -2.44 14.91
N LEU A 152 -6.55 -2.79 16.14
CA LEU A 152 -7.34 -2.50 17.35
C LEU A 152 -7.40 -1.01 17.68
N LEU A 153 -6.27 -0.31 17.58
CA LEU A 153 -6.14 1.08 18.01
C LEU A 153 -6.48 2.09 16.90
N LEU A 154 -6.27 1.73 15.63
CA LEU A 154 -6.49 2.61 14.47
C LEU A 154 -7.36 1.92 13.40
N PRO A 155 -8.62 1.55 13.69
CA PRO A 155 -9.49 0.83 12.77
C PRO A 155 -9.80 1.60 11.47
N ARG A 156 -9.67 2.93 11.48
CA ARG A 156 -9.80 3.78 10.28
C ARG A 156 -8.45 4.06 9.60
N GLY A 157 -7.32 3.84 10.27
CA GLY A 157 -5.97 4.25 9.85
C GLY A 157 -5.62 5.70 10.20
N ILE A 158 -4.34 6.07 10.04
CA ILE A 158 -3.77 7.36 10.46
C ILE A 158 -4.34 8.52 9.65
N VAL A 159 -4.33 8.42 8.31
CA VAL A 159 -4.73 9.53 7.43
C VAL A 159 -6.17 10.01 7.66
N PRO A 160 -7.20 9.15 7.67
CA PRO A 160 -8.57 9.60 7.91
C PRO A 160 -8.78 10.09 9.35
N SER A 161 -8.09 9.51 10.34
CA SER A 161 -8.17 9.96 11.75
C SER A 161 -7.64 11.38 11.93
N VAL A 162 -6.48 11.69 11.31
CA VAL A 162 -5.90 13.04 11.33
C VAL A 162 -6.74 14.02 10.51
N ALA A 163 -7.25 13.61 9.35
CA ALA A 163 -8.12 14.44 8.51
C ALA A 163 -9.42 14.83 9.25
N GLU A 164 -10.01 13.92 10.03
CA GLU A 164 -11.20 14.21 10.82
C GLU A 164 -10.90 15.17 11.99
N LEU A 165 -9.75 15.01 12.65
CA LEU A 165 -9.30 15.92 13.71
C LEU A 165 -9.08 17.35 13.20
N LEU A 166 -8.46 17.49 12.02
CA LEU A 166 -8.21 18.78 11.37
C LEU A 166 -9.52 19.45 10.92
N ARG A 167 -10.48 18.67 10.39
CA ARG A 167 -11.81 19.17 10.04
C ARG A 167 -12.59 19.68 11.25
N ARG A 168 -12.51 18.98 12.39
CA ARG A 168 -13.13 19.38 13.67
C ARG A 168 -12.52 20.66 14.24
N ARG A 169 -11.22 20.90 14.04
CA ARG A 169 -10.56 22.16 14.46
C ARG A 169 -10.97 23.34 13.59
N ARG A 170 -11.14 23.16 12.28
CA ARG A 170 -11.53 24.22 11.35
C ARG A 170 -12.96 24.72 11.55
N THR A 171 -13.85 23.89 12.08
CA THR A 171 -15.24 24.28 12.40
C THR A 171 -15.35 25.10 13.70
N ARG A 172 -14.32 25.07 14.58
CA ARG A 172 -14.31 25.87 15.81
C ARG A 172 -13.90 27.34 15.60
N THR A 173 -13.26 27.67 14.48
CA THR A 173 -12.74 29.04 14.22
C THR A 173 -13.75 29.94 13.51
N VAL A 174 -14.89 29.41 13.06
CA VAL A 174 -15.94 30.19 12.34
C VAL A 174 -17.09 30.61 13.27
N VAL A 175 -17.03 30.25 14.56
CA VAL A 175 -18.06 30.58 15.57
C VAL A 175 -17.50 31.46 16.69
N SER A 176 -16.46 32.26 16.42
CA SER A 176 -15.94 33.27 17.36
C SER A 176 -15.91 34.64 16.71
#